data_AF-A0A3D5GFE3-F1
#
_entry.id   AF-A0A3D5GFE3-F1
#
_cell.length_a   1.000
_cell.length_b   1.000
_cell.length_c   1.000
_cell.angle_alpha   90.00
_cell.angle_beta   90.00
_cell.angle_gamma   90.00
#
_symmetry.space_group_name_H-M   'P 1'
#
loop_
_entity.id
_entity.type
_entity.pdbx_description
1 polymer ?
#
loop_
_entity_poly.entity_id
_entity_poly.type
_entity_poly.pdbx_seq_one_letter_code
_entity_poly.pdbx_strand_id
1 'polypeptide(L)' 'HERYRAGDEILGTAPSDELARRLFDRGGIAGVHVYGNVVSVELADAGVEGIEDIIAGLYLYWVEGVEVPSDAELTGATN' A
#
# COMPACT_ATOMS: atom_id res chain seq x y z
N HIS A 1 5.16 10.13 7.38
CA HIS A 1 6.24 9.14 7.51
C HIS A 1 5.82 8.17 8.59
N GLU A 2 5.65 6.91 8.23
CA GLU A 2 5.15 5.84 9.11
C GLU A 2 6.10 4.65 9.08
N ARG A 3 6.24 3.97 10.22
CA ARG A 3 7.05 2.77 10.39
C ARG A 3 6.26 1.75 11.18
N TYR A 4 6.30 0.51 10.70
CA TYR A 4 5.62 -0.61 11.31
C TYR A 4 6.60 -1.76 11.48
N ARG A 5 6.41 -2.57 12.52
CA ARG A 5 7.16 -3.80 12.75
C ARG A 5 6.23 -4.99 12.91
N ALA A 6 6.69 -6.15 12.47
CA ALA A 6 5.96 -7.39 12.68
C ALA A 6 5.76 -7.64 14.18
N GLY A 7 4.53 -7.99 14.55
CA GLY A 7 4.13 -8.25 15.95
C GLY A 7 3.62 -7.03 16.72
N ASP A 8 3.83 -5.81 16.21
CA ASP A 8 3.22 -4.62 16.79
C ASP A 8 1.75 -4.51 16.36
N GLU A 9 0.87 -4.11 17.27
CA GLU A 9 -0.53 -3.85 16.95
C GLU A 9 -0.67 -2.55 16.14
N ILE A 10 -1.41 -2.60 15.03
CA ILE A 10 -1.66 -1.45 14.15
C ILE A 10 -3.10 -0.98 14.35
N LEU A 11 -3.27 0.04 15.20
CA LEU A 11 -4.59 0.57 15.60
C LEU A 11 -5.22 1.53 14.59
N GLY A 12 -4.42 2.08 13.67
CA GLY A 12 -4.86 3.11 12.73
C GLY A 12 -5.65 2.57 11.52
N THR A 13 -6.28 3.49 10.78
CA THR A 13 -7.09 3.20 9.59
C THR A 13 -6.62 3.96 8.34
N ALA A 14 -5.44 4.57 8.37
CA ALA A 14 -4.84 5.19 7.20
C ALA A 14 -4.50 4.12 6.13
N PRO A 15 -4.36 4.50 4.85
CA PRO A 15 -3.98 3.55 3.80
C PRO A 15 -2.67 2.80 4.10
N SER A 16 -1.70 3.49 4.67
CA SER A 16 -0.43 2.94 5.14
C SER A 16 -0.59 1.88 6.24
N ASP A 17 -1.53 2.07 7.16
CA ASP A 17 -1.86 1.10 8.21
C ASP A 17 -2.41 -0.20 7.60
N GLU A 18 -3.29 -0.04 6.61
CA GLU A 18 -3.87 -1.18 5.88
C GLU A 18 -2.84 -1.91 5.03
N LEU A 19 -1.96 -1.17 4.35
CA LEU A 19 -0.85 -1.75 3.60
C LEU A 19 0.05 -2.58 4.50
N ALA A 20 0.43 -2.02 5.65
CA ALA A 20 1.28 -2.70 6.61
C ALA A 20 0.62 -3.98 7.13
N ARG A 21 -0.67 -3.95 7.48
CA ARG A 21 -1.43 -5.16 7.87
C ARG A 21 -1.38 -6.24 6.80
N ARG A 22 -1.71 -5.91 5.55
CA ARG A 22 -1.69 -6.89 4.43
C ARG A 22 -0.31 -7.49 4.21
N LEU A 23 0.74 -6.67 4.29
CA LEU A 23 2.11 -7.12 4.18
C LEU A 23 2.50 -8.06 5.33
N PHE A 24 2.13 -7.74 6.57
CA PHE A 24 2.41 -8.64 7.69
C PHE A 24 1.57 -9.93 7.66
N ASP A 25 0.31 -9.86 7.23
CA ASP A 25 -0.56 -11.03 7.05
C ASP A 25 -0.04 -11.99 5.97
N ARG A 26 0.61 -11.47 4.91
CA ARG A 26 1.37 -12.29 3.94
C ARG A 26 2.49 -13.09 4.62
N GLY A 27 3.09 -12.53 5.67
CA GLY A 27 4.21 -13.13 6.40
C GLY A 27 5.59 -12.88 5.77
N GLY A 28 6.63 -13.24 6.52
CA GLY A 28 8.03 -13.14 6.09
C GLY A 28 8.57 -11.71 5.94
N ILE A 29 7.86 -10.72 6.49
CA ILE A 29 8.24 -9.31 6.51
C ILE A 29 8.53 -8.90 7.94
N ALA A 30 9.70 -8.29 8.17
CA ALA A 30 10.12 -7.80 9.49
C ALA A 30 9.64 -6.36 9.74
N GLY A 31 9.57 -5.53 8.69
CA GLY A 31 9.22 -4.13 8.82
C GLY A 31 8.73 -3.49 7.52
N VAL A 32 7.92 -2.45 7.69
CA VAL A 32 7.39 -1.62 6.59
C VAL A 32 7.62 -0.17 6.94
N HIS A 33 8.12 0.61 5.98
CA HIS A 33 8.37 2.04 6.13
C HIS A 33 7.77 2.78 4.94
N VAL A 34 6.90 3.75 5.24
CA VAL A 34 6.21 4.56 4.22
C VAL A 34 6.68 6.01 4.33
N TYR A 35 7.25 6.51 3.23
CA TYR A 35 7.70 7.89 3.09
C TYR A 35 7.23 8.47 1.75
N GLY A 36 6.16 9.27 1.79
CA GLY A 36 5.54 9.80 0.58
C GLY A 36 5.01 8.66 -0.30
N ASN A 37 5.46 8.61 -1.55
CA ASN A 37 5.13 7.55 -2.52
C ASN A 37 6.12 6.36 -2.49
N VAL A 38 7.07 6.33 -1.56
CA VAL A 38 8.05 5.25 -1.44
C VAL A 38 7.65 4.35 -0.28
N VAL A 39 7.54 3.06 -0.57
CA VAL A 39 7.36 1.99 0.41
C VAL A 39 8.64 1.16 0.45
N SER A 40 9.25 1.06 1.62
CA SER A 40 10.39 0.18 1.88
C SER A 40 9.93 -1.01 2.72
N VAL A 41 10.24 -2.22 2.23
CA VAL A 41 9.89 -3.48 2.90
C VAL A 41 11.16 -4.18 3.34
N GLU A 42 11.23 -4.53 4.62
CA GLU A 42 12.31 -5.34 5.19
C GLU A 42 11.83 -6.80 5.27
N LEU A 43 12.53 -7.70 4.57
CA LEU A 43 12.22 -9.13 4.55
C LEU A 43 12.89 -9.81 5.76
N ALA A 44 12.18 -10.76 6.39
CA ALA A 44 12.74 -11.61 7.43
C ALA A 44 13.40 -12.85 6.81
N ASP A 45 12.59 -13.73 6.21
CA ASP A 45 13.00 -15.03 5.66
C ASP A 45 12.27 -15.39 4.34
N ALA A 46 11.36 -14.53 3.86
CA ALA A 46 10.62 -14.74 2.62
C ALA A 46 11.25 -14.05 1.41
N GLY A 47 10.88 -14.52 0.21
CA GLY A 47 11.16 -13.85 -1.05
C GLY A 47 10.19 -12.68 -1.33
N VAL A 48 10.32 -12.08 -2.51
CA VAL A 48 9.58 -10.86 -2.91
C VAL A 48 8.22 -11.14 -3.57
N GLU A 49 7.86 -12.41 -3.74
CA GLU A 49 6.70 -12.83 -4.55
C GLU A 49 5.37 -12.32 -3.97
N GLY A 50 4.54 -11.68 -4.79
CA GLY A 50 3.21 -11.19 -4.38
C GLY A 50 3.22 -9.91 -3.52
N ILE A 51 4.38 -9.33 -3.21
CA ILE A 51 4.46 -8.02 -2.55
C ILE A 51 3.91 -6.92 -3.48
N GLU A 52 4.24 -6.99 -4.77
CA GLU A 52 3.76 -6.06 -5.79
C GLU A 52 2.22 -6.06 -5.86
N ASP A 53 1.60 -7.25 -5.91
CA ASP A 53 0.14 -7.39 -5.96
C ASP A 53 -0.55 -6.76 -4.74
N ILE A 54 0.04 -6.91 -3.55
CA ILE A 54 -0.49 -6.31 -2.32
C ILE A 54 -0.40 -4.78 -2.36
N ILE A 55 0.73 -4.22 -2.82
CA ILE A 55 0.92 -2.77 -2.95
C ILE A 55 -0.03 -2.21 -4.02
N ALA A 56 -0.13 -2.87 -5.18
CA ALA A 56 -1.02 -2.49 -6.27
C ALA A 56 -2.50 -2.52 -5.85
N GLY A 57 -2.90 -3.55 -5.07
CA GLY A 57 -4.25 -3.69 -4.55
C GLY A 57 -4.65 -2.67 -3.48
N LEU A 58 -3.72 -1.80 -3.02
CA LEU A 58 -4.02 -0.69 -2.12
C LEU A 58 -4.44 0.58 -2.87
N TYR A 59 -4.00 0.73 -4.13
CA TYR A 59 -4.30 1.87 -5.01
C TYR A 59 -5.46 1.54 -5.97
N LEU A 60 -6.60 1.09 -5.44
CA LEU A 60 -7.81 0.94 -6.27
C LEU A 60 -8.40 2.32 -6.59
N TYR A 61 -7.84 2.97 -7.61
CA TYR A 61 -8.63 3.62 -8.66
C TYR A 61 -8.77 2.74 -9.91
N TRP A 62 -8.10 1.58 -9.96
CA TRP A 62 -8.24 0.65 -11.08
C TRP A 62 -8.97 -0.61 -10.66
N VAL A 63 -10.30 -0.56 -10.75
CA VAL A 63 -11.15 -1.75 -10.80
C VAL A 63 -11.30 -2.08 -12.28
N GLU A 64 -11.10 -3.34 -12.66
CA GLU A 64 -11.34 -3.78 -14.05
C GLU A 64 -12.78 -3.41 -14.46
N GLY A 65 -12.93 -2.52 -15.44
CA GLY A 65 -14.22 -1.99 -15.91
C GLY A 65 -14.64 -0.63 -15.32
N VAL A 66 -13.84 -0.01 -14.45
CA VAL A 66 -14.05 1.39 -14.03
C VAL A 66 -13.20 2.31 -14.90
N GLU A 67 -13.86 3.24 -15.58
CA GLU A 67 -13.21 4.20 -16.47
C GLU A 67 -12.30 5.14 -15.67
N VAL A 68 -11.05 5.27 -16.12
CA VAL A 68 -10.07 6.15 -15.49
C VAL A 68 -10.56 7.60 -15.66
N PRO A 69 -10.64 8.41 -14.58
CA PRO A 69 -11.04 9.80 -14.68
C PRO A 69 -10.09 10.57 -15.62
N SER A 70 -10.66 11.47 -16.42
CA SER A 70 -9.87 12.33 -17.30
C SER A 70 -9.02 13.33 -16.50
N ASP A 71 -7.95 13.86 -17.12
CA ASP A 71 -7.13 14.92 -16.51
C ASP A 71 -7.95 16.14 -16.04
N ALA A 72 -9.01 16.49 -16.76
CA ALA A 72 -9.91 17.58 -16.39
C ALA A 72 -10.69 17.28 -15.10
N GLU A 73 -11.13 16.04 -14.92
CA GLU A 73 -11.83 15.58 -13.71
C GLU A 73 -10.88 15.45 -12.53
N LEU A 74 -9.63 15.03 -12.77
CA LEU A 74 -8.59 14.95 -11.74
C LEU A 74 -8.15 16.31 -11.23
N THR A 75 -8.19 17.34 -12.08
CA THR A 75 -7.71 18.70 -11.76
C THR A 75 -8.84 19.69 -11.42
N GLY A 76 -10.11 19.27 -11.57
CA GLY A 76 -11.28 20.12 -11.33
C GLY A 76 -11.45 21.25 -12.37
N ALA A 77 -10.75 21.18 -13.50
CA ALA A 77 -10.85 22.15 -14.57
C ALA A 77 -12.18 21.93 -15.34
N THR A 78 -13.24 22.56 -14.87
CA THR A 78 -14.51 22.64 -15.62
C THR A 78 -14.37 23.80 -16.61
N ASN A 79 -14.51 23.53 -17.91
CA ASN A 79 -14.65 24.56 -18.95
C ASN A 79 -16.01 25.27 -18.80
#